data_AF-A0A820QWZ4-F1
#
_entry.id   AF-A0A820QWZ4-F1
#
_cell.length_a   1.000
_cell.length_b   1.000
_cell.length_c   1.000
_cell.angle_alpha   90.00
_cell.angle_beta   90.00
_cell.angle_gamma   90.00
#
_symmetry.space_group_name_H-M   'P 1'
#
loop_
_entity.id
_entity.type
_entity.pdbx_description
1 polymer ?
#
loop_
_entity_poly.entity_id
_entity_poly.type
_entity_poly.pdbx_seq_one_letter_code
_entity_poly.pdbx_strand_id
1 'polypeptide(L)' 'GYSNLYWGWGAEDDDLYYRLKELSIKVIRPPATIARYKMLAHTKRVPSVWNKR' A
#
# COMPACT_ATOMS: atom_id res chain seq x y z
N GLY A 1 -7.15 -4.89 12.60
CA GLY A 1 -6.52 -5.69 11.53
C GLY A 1 -6.86 -5.09 10.18
N TYR A 2 -6.38 -5.71 9.10
CA TYR A 2 -6.66 -5.32 7.72
C TYR A 2 -8.11 -5.62 7.31
N SER A 3 -8.54 -5.03 6.19
CA SER A 3 -9.87 -5.23 5.62
C SER A 3 -9.90 -6.44 4.69
N ASN A 4 -10.97 -7.23 4.74
CA ASN A 4 -11.19 -8.37 3.85
C ASN A 4 -11.99 -7.99 2.58
N LEU A 5 -12.24 -6.69 2.35
CA LEU A 5 -13.05 -6.21 1.24
C LEU A 5 -12.23 -5.94 -0.04
N TYR A 6 -10.90 -5.87 0.07
CA TYR A 6 -10.03 -5.57 -1.07
C TYR A 6 -9.55 -6.85 -1.74
N TRP A 7 -10.01 -7.07 -2.98
CA TRP A 7 -9.59 -8.19 -3.83
C TRP A 7 -8.91 -7.63 -5.08
N GLY A 8 -7.57 -7.72 -5.11
CA GLY A 8 -6.75 -7.13 -6.17
C GLY A 8 -5.74 -6.12 -5.62
N TRP A 9 -5.23 -5.24 -6.50
CA TRP A 9 -4.25 -4.22 -6.13
C TRP A 9 -4.93 -2.86 -5.87
N GLY A 10 -4.68 -2.27 -4.70
CA GLY A 10 -5.00 -0.88 -4.38
C GLY A 10 -5.94 -0.69 -3.18
N ALA A 11 -5.86 0.51 -2.59
CA ALA A 11 -6.71 1.04 -1.51
C ALA A 11 -6.67 0.31 -0.14
N GLU A 12 -6.07 -0.87 -0.05
CA GLU A 12 -5.96 -1.64 1.19
C GLU A 12 -5.01 -0.98 2.21
N ASP A 13 -3.82 -0.56 1.80
CA ASP A 13 -2.88 0.20 2.64
C ASP A 13 -3.45 1.55 3.12
N ASP A 14 -4.23 2.22 2.26
CA ASP A 14 -4.87 3.51 2.60
C ASP A 14 -5.93 3.32 3.68
N ASP A 15 -6.78 2.29 3.58
CA ASP A 15 -7.77 1.93 4.62
C ASP A 15 -7.10 1.59 5.95
N LEU A 16 -5.97 0.87 5.93
CA LEU A 16 -5.17 0.67 7.14
C LEU A 16 -4.74 2.00 7.76
N TYR A 17 -4.20 2.92 6.96
CA TYR A 17 -3.75 4.22 7.45
C TYR A 17 -4.89 5.02 8.11
N TYR A 18 -6.08 5.04 7.50
CA TYR A 18 -7.25 5.68 8.08
C TYR A 18 -7.63 5.05 9.42
N ARG A 19 -7.68 3.72 9.51
CA ARG A 19 -7.98 3.02 10.78
C ARG A 19 -6.97 3.34 11.89
N LEU A 20 -5.68 3.38 11.55
CA LEU A 20 -4.64 3.77 12.51
C LEU A 20 -4.84 5.21 13.00
N LYS A 21 -5.23 6.12 12.11
CA LYS A 21 -5.53 7.51 12.45
C LYS A 21 -6.74 7.64 13.38
N GLU A 22 -7.83 6.93 13.10
CA GLU A 22 -9.03 6.92 13.95
C GLU A 22 -8.74 6.37 15.35
N LEU A 23 -7.86 5.37 15.46
CA LEU A 23 -7.40 4.82 16.74
C LEU A 23 -6.32 5.68 17.42
N SER A 24 -5.97 6.85 16.86
CA SER A 24 -4.89 7.73 17.35
C SER A 24 -3.53 7.02 17.48
N ILE A 25 -3.29 5.98 16.67
CA ILE A 25 -2.01 5.27 16.63
C ILE A 25 -1.04 6.07 15.76
N LYS A 26 0.11 6.41 16.35
CA LYS A 26 1.14 7.19 15.68
C LYS A 26 1.92 6.35 14.67
N VAL A 27 1.86 6.73 13.39
CA VAL A 27 2.73 6.18 12.35
C VAL A 27 4.11 6.83 12.46
N ILE A 28 5.15 6.03 12.68
CA ILE A 28 6.54 6.49 12.78
C ILE A 28 7.21 6.34 11.42
N ARG A 29 7.74 7.44 10.88
CA ARG A 29 8.52 7.46 9.64
C ARG A 29 9.94 7.93 9.94
N PRO A 30 10.94 7.03 10.02
CA PRO A 30 12.33 7.42 10.23
C PRO A 30 12.87 8.29 9.08
N PRO A 31 13.94 9.06 9.30
CA PRO A 31 14.53 9.92 8.29
C PRO A 31 14.94 9.16 7.02
N ALA A 32 14.71 9.77 5.86
CA ALA A 32 15.02 9.18 4.56
C ALA A 32 16.51 8.88 4.33
N THR A 33 17.40 9.48 5.11
CA THR A 33 18.84 9.23 5.08
C THR A 33 19.22 7.86 5.64
N ILE A 34 18.47 7.37 6.63
CA ILE A 34 18.73 6.09 7.33
C ILE A 34 17.83 4.98 6.78
N ALA A 35 16.54 5.27 6.58
CA ALA A 35 15.54 4.28 6.23
C ALA A 35 15.34 4.13 4.71
N ARG A 36 16.42 3.79 4.00
CA ARG A 36 16.40 3.59 2.55
C ARG A 36 16.11 2.14 2.22
N TYR A 37 15.27 1.92 1.22
CA TYR A 37 14.93 0.59 0.70
C TYR A 37 15.27 0.52 -0.79
N LYS A 38 15.66 -0.67 -1.26
CA LYS A 38 15.86 -0.96 -2.68
C LYS A 38 14.86 -2.03 -3.08
N MET A 39 14.01 -1.71 -4.05
CA MET A 39 13.14 -2.73 -4.65
C MET A 39 14.00 -3.74 -5.40
N LEU A 40 13.75 -5.03 -5.17
CA LEU A 40 14.31 -6.07 -6.03
C LEU A 40 13.78 -5.85 -7.46
N ALA A 41 14.57 -6.27 -8.45
CA ALA A 41 14.13 -6.18 -9.83
C ALA A 41 12.92 -7.09 -10.04
N HIS A 42 11.83 -6.53 -10.56
CA HIS A 42 10.62 -7.28 -10.91
C HIS A 42 10.20 -6.93 -12.33
N THR A 43 9.87 -7.94 -13.11
CA THR A 43 9.23 -7.73 -14.42
C THR A 43 7.86 -7.13 -14.21
N LYS A 44 7.62 -5.94 -14.76
CA LYS A 44 6.32 -5.27 -14.66
C LYS A 44 5.27 -6.15 -15.33
N ARG A 45 4.21 -6.48 -14.59
CA ARG A 45 3.08 -7.23 -15.14
C ARG A 45 2.41 -6.40 -16.24
N VAL A 46 2.07 -7.05 -17.35
CA VAL A 46 1.21 -6.44 -18.38
C VAL A 46 -0.17 -6.21 -17.76
N PRO A 47 -0.69 -4.98 -17.72
CA PRO A 47 -2.05 -4.72 -17.26
C PRO A 47 -3.03 -5.61 -18.02
N SER A 48 -3.99 -6.22 -17.33
CA SER A 48 -5.05 -6.95 -18.02
C SER A 48 -5.82 -5.98 -18.90
N VAL A 49 -5.99 -6.33 -20.18
CA VAL A 49 -6.78 -5.59 -21.16
C VAL A 49 -8.29 -5.68 -20.89
N TRP A 50 -8.73 -5.83 -19.64
CA TRP A 50 -10.15 -5.84 -19.31
C TRP A 50 -10.71 -4.45 -19.64
N ASN A 51 -11.48 -4.44 -20.72
CA ASN A 51 -11.70 -3.31 -21.59
C ASN A 51 -12.22 -2.06 -20.88
N LYS A 52 -11.74 -0.91 -21.36
CA LYS A 52 -12.45 0.37 -21.30
C LYS A 52 -13.90 0.12 -21.74
N ARG A 53 -14.84 0.13 -20.80
CA ARG A 53 -16.24 0.46 -21.05
C ARG A 53 -16.49 1.82 -20.41
#